data_AF-A0AAW0DIE7-F1
#
_entry.id   AF-A0AAW0DIE7-F1
#
_cell.length_a   1.000
_cell.length_b   1.000
_cell.length_c   1.000
_cell.angle_alpha   90.00
_cell.angle_beta   90.00
_cell.angle_gamma   90.00
#
_symmetry.space_group_name_H-M   'P 1'
#
loop_
_entity.id
_entity.type
_entity.pdbx_description
1 polymer ?
#
loop_
_entity_poly.entity_id
_entity_poly.type
_entity_poly.pdbx_seq_one_letter_code
_entity_poly.pdbx_strand_id
1 'polypeptide(L)'
;MLRQMCRRGRLLASMKDSVRTGDSESSTVKAMRILYDPVSTSDGSPEHLSPAQESAHNASGSILDESTYSLLLDYWNQSYSPPYIHRSQFTYELMDMGINVFPTHAVEHTHFSHKTRTFSVFRKHAGGSSISFRHPATGHKDYGYIQEIWTQALQGECRTFAIIQPHTELSPIDAVKTHLPTHLRFRSFARYTNPQYVRPRLVVELRHIIAHVPFHWRPKGTYGITQAFTIFVDSLEKGRD
;
A
#
# COMPACT_ATOMS: atom_id res chain seq x y z
N MET A 1 -12.26 -18.85 -4.46
CA MET A 1 -13.59 -19.48 -4.59
C MET A 1 -14.74 -18.57 -4.16
N LEU A 2 -14.75 -18.02 -2.93
CA LEU A 2 -15.89 -17.22 -2.44
C LEU A 2 -16.30 -16.06 -3.37
N ARG A 3 -15.33 -15.28 -3.90
CA ARG A 3 -15.61 -14.19 -4.85
C ARG A 3 -16.27 -14.66 -6.15
N GLN A 4 -15.87 -15.83 -6.66
CA GLN A 4 -16.49 -16.41 -7.86
C GLN A 4 -17.91 -16.90 -7.55
N MET A 5 -18.15 -17.46 -6.36
CA MET A 5 -19.50 -17.81 -5.92
C MET A 5 -20.39 -16.57 -5.73
N CYS A 6 -19.88 -15.49 -5.14
CA CYS A 6 -20.62 -14.23 -5.01
C CYS A 6 -20.86 -13.55 -6.36
N ARG A 7 -19.91 -13.59 -7.31
CA ARG A 7 -20.11 -13.09 -8.68
C ARG A 7 -21.16 -13.90 -9.42
N ARG A 8 -21.08 -15.23 -9.34
CA ARG A 8 -22.10 -16.13 -9.90
C ARG A 8 -23.47 -15.89 -9.29
N GLY A 9 -23.56 -15.72 -7.97
CA GLY A 9 -24.83 -15.40 -7.28
C GLY A 9 -25.44 -14.08 -7.76
N ARG A 10 -24.63 -13.01 -7.87
CA ARG A 10 -25.09 -11.71 -8.38
C ARG A 10 -25.52 -11.76 -9.84
N LEU A 11 -24.80 -12.51 -10.68
CA LEU A 11 -25.17 -12.70 -12.08
C LEU A 11 -26.49 -13.44 -12.20
N LEU A 12 -26.67 -14.54 -11.46
CA LEU A 12 -27.92 -15.31 -11.47
C LEU A 12 -29.11 -14.50 -10.96
N ALA A 13 -28.91 -13.67 -9.93
CA ALA A 13 -29.94 -12.74 -9.47
C ALA A 13 -30.30 -11.69 -10.55
N SER A 14 -29.28 -11.07 -11.16
CA SER A 14 -29.49 -10.09 -12.24
C SER A 14 -30.21 -10.68 -13.45
N MET A 15 -29.91 -11.93 -13.83
CA MET A 15 -30.59 -12.62 -14.94
C MET A 15 -32.06 -12.92 -14.61
N LYS A 16 -32.36 -13.29 -13.36
CA LYS A 16 -33.74 -13.52 -12.92
C LYS A 16 -34.57 -12.24 -12.89
N ASP A 17 -33.97 -11.13 -12.48
CA ASP A 17 -34.66 -9.84 -12.46
C ASP A 17 -34.94 -9.31 -13.87
N SER A 18 -34.01 -9.48 -14.81
CA SER A 18 -34.21 -9.05 -16.21
C SER A 18 -35.31 -9.82 -16.95
N VAL A 19 -35.49 -11.11 -16.63
CA VAL A 19 -36.59 -11.91 -17.19
C VAL A 19 -37.95 -11.43 -16.68
N ARG A 20 -37.98 -10.79 -15.50
CA ARG A 20 -39.20 -10.32 -14.85
C ARG A 20 -39.62 -8.91 -15.30
N THR A 21 -38.68 -8.09 -15.76
CA THR A 21 -38.93 -6.69 -16.14
C THR A 21 -39.01 -6.42 -17.64
N GLY A 22 -38.76 -7.40 -18.50
CA GLY A 22 -38.92 -7.27 -19.97
C GLY A 22 -37.85 -6.41 -20.69
N ASP A 23 -37.00 -5.70 -19.95
CA ASP A 23 -35.95 -4.84 -20.50
C ASP A 23 -34.70 -5.65 -20.92
N SER A 24 -34.72 -6.19 -22.13
CA SER A 24 -33.63 -7.03 -22.66
C SER A 24 -32.31 -6.26 -22.83
N GLU A 25 -32.36 -4.98 -23.24
CA GLU A 25 -31.15 -4.16 -23.51
C GLU A 25 -30.39 -3.74 -22.25
N SER A 26 -31.05 -3.62 -21.09
CA SER A 26 -30.41 -3.28 -19.81
C SER A 26 -29.68 -4.47 -19.18
N SER A 27 -30.12 -5.69 -19.48
CA SER A 27 -29.67 -6.92 -18.82
C SER A 27 -28.26 -7.35 -19.22
N THR A 28 -27.90 -7.19 -20.49
CA THR A 28 -26.59 -7.57 -21.04
C THR A 28 -25.51 -6.63 -20.54
N VAL A 29 -25.79 -5.32 -20.47
CA VAL A 29 -24.88 -4.31 -19.89
C VAL A 29 -24.68 -4.53 -18.39
N LYS A 30 -25.73 -4.85 -17.63
CA LYS A 30 -25.62 -5.21 -16.20
C LYS A 30 -24.85 -6.51 -15.99
N ALA A 31 -25.12 -7.55 -16.79
CA ALA A 31 -24.39 -8.82 -16.74
C ALA A 31 -22.91 -8.64 -17.11
N MET A 32 -22.62 -7.87 -18.15
CA MET A 32 -21.26 -7.47 -18.53
C MET A 32 -20.57 -6.73 -17.39
N ARG A 33 -21.24 -5.81 -16.69
CA ARG A 33 -20.68 -5.08 -15.52
C ARG A 33 -20.42 -5.97 -14.30
N ILE A 34 -21.12 -7.11 -14.18
CA ILE A 34 -20.91 -8.11 -13.12
C ILE A 34 -19.78 -9.08 -13.48
N LEU A 35 -19.66 -9.43 -14.77
CA LEU A 35 -18.63 -10.32 -15.32
C LEU A 35 -17.28 -9.61 -15.43
N TYR A 36 -17.32 -8.42 -16.01
CA TYR A 36 -16.28 -7.43 -16.09
C TYR A 36 -16.64 -6.36 -15.08
N ASP A 37 -16.08 -6.43 -13.87
CA ASP A 37 -15.92 -5.20 -13.10
C ASP A 37 -15.31 -4.21 -14.10
N PRO A 38 -15.95 -3.06 -14.41
CA PRO A 38 -15.14 -1.94 -14.79
C PRO A 38 -14.31 -1.72 -13.53
N VAL A 39 -13.10 -2.29 -13.54
CA VAL A 39 -11.98 -1.61 -12.94
C VAL A 39 -12.21 -0.18 -13.40
N SER A 40 -12.52 0.70 -12.46
CA SER A 40 -12.32 2.12 -12.71
C SER A 40 -10.85 2.22 -13.06
N THR A 41 -10.54 1.96 -14.33
CA THR A 41 -9.36 2.41 -15.01
C THR A 41 -9.61 3.90 -15.09
N SER A 42 -9.39 4.58 -13.97
CA SER A 42 -8.66 5.82 -14.02
C SER A 42 -7.21 5.50 -14.41
N ASP A 43 -7.03 4.82 -15.55
CA ASP A 43 -5.92 5.05 -16.47
C ASP A 43 -6.38 6.19 -17.39
N GLY A 44 -6.95 7.24 -16.79
CA GLY A 44 -6.84 8.55 -17.42
C GLY A 44 -5.35 8.78 -17.54
N SER A 45 -4.88 9.04 -18.76
CA SER A 45 -3.57 9.65 -18.96
C SER A 45 -3.35 10.66 -17.84
N PRO A 46 -2.25 10.56 -17.06
CA PRO A 46 -2.06 11.45 -15.92
C PRO A 46 -2.25 12.88 -16.43
N GLU A 47 -3.28 13.54 -15.95
CA GLU A 47 -3.53 14.93 -16.29
C GLU A 47 -2.32 15.68 -15.75
N HIS A 48 -1.42 16.07 -16.65
CA HIS A 48 -0.17 16.69 -16.27
C HIS A 48 -0.50 18.03 -15.62
N LEU A 49 -0.36 18.10 -14.30
CA LEU A 49 -0.65 19.29 -13.54
C LEU A 49 0.33 20.40 -13.91
N SER A 50 -0.17 21.62 -14.01
CA SER A 50 0.70 22.80 -14.06
C SER A 50 1.33 23.06 -12.68
N PRO A 51 2.47 23.76 -12.59
CA PRO A 51 3.11 24.08 -11.31
C PRO A 51 2.19 24.80 -10.31
N ALA A 52 1.27 25.65 -10.81
CA ALA A 52 0.28 26.31 -9.98
C ALA A 52 -0.74 25.32 -9.41
N GLN A 53 -1.17 24.33 -10.19
CA GLN A 53 -2.06 23.26 -9.73
C GLN A 53 -1.36 22.31 -8.74
N GLU A 54 -0.08 21.98 -8.96
CA GLU A 54 0.71 21.19 -8.01
C GLU A 54 0.79 21.88 -6.65
N SER A 55 1.13 23.18 -6.65
CA SER A 55 1.21 23.98 -5.43
C SER A 55 -0.14 24.05 -4.72
N ALA A 56 -1.22 24.31 -5.47
CA ALA A 56 -2.57 24.35 -4.91
C ALA A 56 -3.02 22.99 -4.32
N HIS A 57 -2.72 21.88 -5.01
CA HIS A 57 -2.99 20.53 -4.51
C HIS A 57 -2.23 20.27 -3.21
N ASN A 58 -0.92 20.51 -3.19
CA ASN A 58 -0.11 20.25 -2.01
C ASN A 58 -0.51 21.15 -0.83
N ALA A 59 -0.83 22.42 -1.09
CA ALA A 59 -1.31 23.36 -0.07
C ALA A 59 -2.67 22.97 0.53
N SER A 60 -3.48 22.14 -0.13
CA SER A 60 -4.72 21.59 0.44
C SER A 60 -4.46 20.54 1.54
N GLY A 61 -3.24 20.01 1.59
CA GLY A 61 -2.80 19.03 2.57
C GLY A 61 -2.32 19.64 3.88
N SER A 62 -1.84 18.78 4.78
CA SER A 62 -1.21 19.18 6.02
C SER A 62 0.31 19.27 5.87
N ILE A 63 0.94 20.07 6.73
CA ILE A 63 2.40 20.13 6.85
C ILE A 63 2.91 18.76 7.30
N LEU A 64 3.89 18.22 6.57
CA LEU A 64 4.59 17.00 6.93
C LEU A 64 5.49 17.24 8.15
N ASP A 65 5.52 16.28 9.07
CA ASP A 65 6.53 16.30 10.13
C ASP A 65 7.93 16.08 9.53
N GLU A 66 8.96 16.57 10.22
CA GLU A 66 10.33 16.54 9.70
C GLU A 66 10.83 15.11 9.39
N SER A 67 10.40 14.12 10.18
CA SER A 67 10.82 12.73 9.96
C SER A 67 10.20 12.14 8.71
N THR A 68 8.92 12.41 8.46
CA THR A 68 8.22 12.01 7.23
C THR A 68 8.70 12.78 6.01
N TYR A 69 8.91 14.09 6.15
CA TYR A 69 9.42 14.94 5.07
C TYR A 69 10.75 14.43 4.54
N SER A 70 11.74 14.22 5.42
CA SER A 70 13.05 13.70 5.05
C SER A 70 12.97 12.30 4.44
N LEU A 71 12.10 11.44 4.98
CA LEU A 71 11.91 10.08 4.49
C LEU A 71 11.31 10.05 3.07
N LEU A 72 10.36 10.94 2.75
CA LEU A 72 9.81 11.10 1.40
C LEU A 72 10.81 11.72 0.43
N LEU A 73 11.56 12.73 0.86
CA LEU A 73 12.61 13.37 0.06
C LEU A 73 13.72 12.39 -0.30
N ASP A 74 14.22 11.63 0.67
CA ASP A 74 15.27 10.63 0.44
C ASP A 74 14.79 9.56 -0.54
N TYR A 75 13.56 9.08 -0.36
CA TYR A 75 12.95 8.13 -1.30
C TYR A 75 12.85 8.70 -2.72
N TRP A 76 12.41 9.96 -2.84
CA TRP A 76 12.29 10.63 -4.13
C TRP A 76 13.63 10.72 -4.84
N ASN A 77 14.64 11.26 -4.16
CA ASN A 77 15.96 11.50 -4.72
C ASN A 77 16.70 10.20 -5.08
N GLN A 78 16.34 9.08 -4.48
CA GLN A 78 16.84 7.75 -4.86
C GLN A 78 16.11 7.16 -6.09
N SER A 79 14.85 7.55 -6.31
CA SER A 79 13.97 6.88 -7.28
C SER A 79 13.74 7.69 -8.56
N TYR A 80 13.90 9.00 -8.51
CA TYR A 80 13.49 9.94 -9.57
C TYR A 80 14.55 11.01 -9.84
N SER A 81 14.44 11.60 -11.03
CA SER A 81 15.25 12.73 -11.47
C SER A 81 14.34 13.80 -12.11
N PRO A 82 14.67 15.10 -12.01
CA PRO A 82 15.72 15.69 -11.17
C PRO A 82 15.48 15.52 -9.66
N PRO A 83 16.55 15.57 -8.84
CA PRO A 83 16.43 15.56 -7.39
C PRO A 83 15.84 16.88 -6.89
N TYR A 84 15.16 16.81 -5.76
CA TYR A 84 14.75 17.98 -4.99
C TYR A 84 15.73 18.24 -3.86
N ILE A 85 15.83 19.51 -3.46
CA ILE A 85 16.58 19.89 -2.25
C ILE A 85 15.67 19.98 -1.03
N HIS A 86 16.29 19.85 0.13
CA HIS A 86 15.62 20.03 1.40
C HIS A 86 15.26 21.51 1.62
N ARG A 87 14.08 21.79 2.20
CA ARG A 87 13.61 23.17 2.46
C ARG A 87 14.60 24.05 3.25
N SER A 88 15.35 23.46 4.18
CA SER A 88 16.31 24.18 5.02
C SER A 88 17.61 24.53 4.30
N GLN A 89 17.88 23.90 3.15
CA GLN A 89 19.06 24.15 2.32
C GLN A 89 18.78 25.19 1.23
N PHE A 90 17.53 25.65 1.10
CA PHE A 90 17.15 26.64 0.11
C PHE A 90 17.80 27.99 0.42
N THR A 91 18.53 28.52 -0.54
CA THR A 91 19.14 29.86 -0.51
C THR A 91 18.71 30.65 -1.73
N TYR A 92 18.87 31.97 -1.67
CA TYR A 92 18.54 32.86 -2.79
C TYR A 92 19.31 32.51 -4.08
N GLU A 93 20.58 32.11 -3.96
CA GLU A 93 21.41 31.71 -5.11
C GLU A 93 20.84 30.48 -5.83
N LEU A 94 20.25 29.53 -5.08
CA LEU A 94 19.65 28.32 -5.65
C LEU A 94 18.32 28.62 -6.36
N MET A 95 17.65 29.72 -5.99
CA MET A 95 16.42 30.18 -6.67
C MET A 95 16.71 30.58 -8.12
N ASP A 96 17.77 31.33 -8.36
CA ASP A 96 18.18 31.76 -9.71
C ASP A 96 18.64 30.59 -10.58
N MET A 97 19.12 29.50 -9.97
CA MET A 97 19.51 28.26 -10.66
C MET A 97 18.31 27.36 -11.01
N GLY A 98 17.08 27.70 -10.61
CA GLY A 98 15.88 26.91 -10.90
C GLY A 98 15.86 25.55 -10.18
N ILE A 99 16.51 25.44 -9.01
CA ILE A 99 16.55 24.20 -8.24
C ILE A 99 15.23 24.03 -7.48
N ASN A 100 14.61 22.86 -7.62
CA ASN A 100 13.32 22.58 -7.01
C ASN A 100 13.47 22.18 -5.54
N VAL A 101 12.65 22.80 -4.67
CA VAL A 101 12.53 22.45 -3.26
C VAL A 101 11.41 21.44 -3.07
N PHE A 102 11.65 20.38 -2.29
CA PHE A 102 10.62 19.37 -2.07
C PHE A 102 9.45 19.99 -1.28
N PRO A 103 8.19 19.85 -1.74
CA PRO A 103 7.04 20.44 -1.07
C PRO A 103 6.87 19.92 0.36
N THR A 104 6.53 20.82 1.27
CA THR A 104 6.39 20.54 2.71
C THR A 104 5.00 20.08 3.13
N HIS A 105 4.03 20.19 2.22
CA HIS A 105 2.65 19.83 2.47
C HIS A 105 2.26 18.63 1.59
N ALA A 106 1.47 17.73 2.15
CA ALA A 106 0.92 16.59 1.45
C ALA A 106 -0.47 16.25 1.98
N VAL A 107 -1.29 15.62 1.15
CA VAL A 107 -2.65 15.21 1.53
C VAL A 107 -2.58 13.87 2.24
N GLU A 108 -2.98 13.84 3.52
CA GLU A 108 -3.05 12.59 4.28
C GLU A 108 -4.27 11.76 3.89
N HIS A 109 -4.08 10.46 3.73
CA HIS A 109 -5.16 9.51 3.49
C HIS A 109 -5.22 8.43 4.56
N THR A 110 -6.44 8.00 4.87
CA THR A 110 -6.66 6.84 5.74
C THR A 110 -6.71 5.52 4.97
N HIS A 111 -6.90 5.59 3.66
CA HIS A 111 -7.00 4.46 2.76
C HIS A 111 -6.77 4.88 1.31
N PHE A 112 -6.39 3.93 0.46
CA PHE A 112 -6.38 4.08 -1.00
C PHE A 112 -6.82 2.78 -1.65
N SER A 113 -7.27 2.85 -2.89
CA SER A 113 -7.59 1.68 -3.69
C SER A 113 -6.49 1.42 -4.70
N HIS A 114 -6.00 0.19 -4.77
CA HIS A 114 -5.04 -0.24 -5.77
C HIS A 114 -5.46 -1.60 -6.33
N LYS A 115 -5.56 -1.69 -7.66
CA LYS A 115 -6.18 -2.82 -8.36
C LYS A 115 -7.61 -3.03 -7.85
N THR A 116 -7.93 -4.22 -7.32
CA THR A 116 -9.26 -4.56 -6.79
C THR A 116 -9.31 -4.59 -5.26
N ARG A 117 -8.43 -3.86 -4.57
CA ARG A 117 -8.28 -3.92 -3.12
C ARG A 117 -8.15 -2.52 -2.54
N THR A 118 -8.68 -2.36 -1.33
CA THR A 118 -8.57 -1.15 -0.55
C THR A 118 -7.58 -1.40 0.58
N PHE A 119 -6.52 -0.61 0.62
CA PHE A 119 -5.50 -0.62 1.64
C PHE A 119 -5.77 0.53 2.60
N SER A 120 -5.40 0.36 3.86
CA SER A 120 -5.67 1.34 4.91
C SER A 120 -4.49 1.49 5.84
N VAL A 121 -4.41 2.61 6.56
CA VAL A 121 -3.47 2.76 7.67
C VAL A 121 -3.81 1.80 8.83
N PHE A 122 -2.80 1.36 9.57
CA PHE A 122 -2.92 0.39 10.66
C PHE A 122 -3.90 0.84 11.75
N ARG A 123 -3.86 2.13 12.12
CA ARG A 123 -4.77 2.72 13.11
C ARG A 123 -6.25 2.65 12.72
N LYS A 124 -6.56 2.57 11.42
CA LYS A 124 -7.95 2.49 10.92
C LYS A 124 -8.42 1.04 10.80
N HIS A 125 -7.59 0.19 10.21
CA HIS A 125 -7.93 -1.23 10.03
C HIS A 125 -6.66 -2.07 9.85
N ALA A 126 -6.24 -2.75 10.92
CA ALA A 126 -4.99 -3.51 10.97
C ALA A 126 -4.89 -4.58 9.85
N GLY A 127 -5.99 -5.30 9.56
CA GLY A 127 -6.03 -6.28 8.47
C GLY A 127 -5.85 -5.67 7.07
N GLY A 128 -6.15 -4.38 6.92
CA GLY A 128 -6.09 -3.64 5.65
C GLY A 128 -4.75 -2.92 5.47
N SER A 129 -3.95 -2.84 6.53
CA SER A 129 -2.62 -2.25 6.49
C SER A 129 -1.50 -3.28 6.34
N SER A 130 -1.75 -4.55 6.67
CA SER A 130 -0.75 -5.60 6.51
C SER A 130 -0.58 -5.96 5.04
N ILE A 131 0.64 -5.78 4.55
CA ILE A 131 0.97 -5.96 3.14
C ILE A 131 2.27 -6.72 2.93
N SER A 132 2.36 -7.38 1.77
CA SER A 132 3.62 -7.73 1.13
C SER A 132 3.94 -6.67 0.09
N PHE A 133 5.21 -6.29 -0.01
CA PHE A 133 5.67 -5.29 -0.96
C PHE A 133 7.06 -5.65 -1.49
N ARG A 134 7.40 -5.07 -2.64
CA ARG A 134 8.73 -5.15 -3.23
C ARG A 134 9.54 -3.94 -2.74
N HIS A 135 10.65 -4.19 -2.08
CA HIS A 135 11.51 -3.13 -1.55
C HIS A 135 12.06 -2.27 -2.70
N PRO A 136 11.96 -0.94 -2.64
CA PRO A 136 12.32 -0.07 -3.76
C PRO A 136 13.81 -0.17 -4.14
N ALA A 137 14.71 -0.16 -3.14
CA ALA A 137 16.14 -0.24 -3.39
C ALA A 137 16.66 -1.63 -3.81
N THR A 138 16.16 -2.71 -3.20
CA THR A 138 16.73 -4.06 -3.41
C THR A 138 15.89 -4.94 -4.33
N GLY A 139 14.63 -4.56 -4.60
CA GLY A 139 13.69 -5.39 -5.33
C GLY A 139 13.23 -6.64 -4.56
N HIS A 140 13.72 -6.88 -3.35
CA HIS A 140 13.33 -8.05 -2.55
C HIS A 140 11.94 -7.89 -1.97
N LYS A 141 11.25 -9.01 -1.83
CA LYS A 141 9.96 -9.04 -1.18
C LYS A 141 10.12 -8.89 0.33
N ASP A 142 9.37 -7.96 0.92
CA ASP A 142 9.31 -7.72 2.36
C ASP A 142 7.86 -7.51 2.81
N TYR A 143 7.66 -7.36 4.12
CA TYR A 143 6.35 -7.33 4.76
C TYR A 143 6.29 -6.25 5.83
N GLY A 144 5.13 -5.62 5.97
CA GLY A 144 4.95 -4.57 6.96
C GLY A 144 3.52 -4.11 7.11
N TYR A 145 3.34 -3.16 8.02
CA TYR A 145 2.08 -2.42 8.17
C TYR A 145 2.20 -1.04 7.56
N ILE A 146 1.21 -0.64 6.77
CA ILE A 146 1.02 0.76 6.36
C ILE A 146 0.70 1.58 7.61
N GLN A 147 1.59 2.50 7.97
CA GLN A 147 1.37 3.42 9.08
C GLN A 147 0.67 4.68 8.60
N GLU A 148 1.11 5.22 7.47
CA GLU A 148 0.66 6.50 6.94
C GLU A 148 0.56 6.41 5.41
N ILE A 149 -0.33 7.21 4.82
CA ILE A 149 -0.53 7.31 3.38
C ILE A 149 -0.60 8.80 3.05
N TRP A 150 0.21 9.24 2.09
CA TRP A 150 0.34 10.62 1.69
C TRP A 150 0.23 10.73 0.18
N THR A 151 -0.49 11.73 -0.32
CA THR A 151 -0.49 12.08 -1.76
C THR A 151 0.12 13.45 -1.95
N GLN A 152 1.02 13.55 -2.91
CA GLN A 152 1.71 14.78 -3.25
C GLN A 152 1.80 14.92 -4.77
N ALA A 153 1.54 16.12 -5.26
CA ALA A 153 1.74 16.47 -6.66
C ALA A 153 3.21 16.85 -6.87
N LEU A 154 3.89 16.12 -7.74
CA LEU A 154 5.32 16.27 -8.04
C LEU A 154 5.53 16.04 -9.54
N GLN A 155 6.16 17.01 -10.22
CA GLN A 155 6.50 16.92 -11.65
C GLN A 155 5.28 16.61 -12.53
N GLY A 156 4.20 17.34 -12.32
CA GLY A 156 2.94 17.21 -13.05
C GLY A 156 2.08 16.02 -12.62
N GLU A 157 2.53 15.16 -11.71
CA GLU A 157 1.81 13.94 -11.34
C GLU A 157 1.45 13.88 -9.86
N CYS A 158 0.20 13.52 -9.57
CA CYS A 158 -0.20 13.13 -8.22
C CYS A 158 0.32 11.73 -7.90
N ARG A 159 1.19 11.64 -6.89
CA ARG A 159 1.78 10.38 -6.44
C ARG A 159 1.35 10.09 -5.03
N THR A 160 0.95 8.84 -4.81
CA THR A 160 0.59 8.35 -3.48
C THR A 160 1.70 7.48 -2.92
N PHE A 161 2.21 7.89 -1.77
CA PHE A 161 3.24 7.23 -0.99
C PHE A 161 2.61 6.57 0.23
N ALA A 162 3.05 5.34 0.53
CA ALA A 162 2.70 4.64 1.75
C ALA A 162 3.96 4.48 2.61
N ILE A 163 3.90 4.93 3.86
CA ILE A 163 4.97 4.76 4.83
C ILE A 163 4.71 3.45 5.57
N ILE A 164 5.65 2.54 5.43
CA ILE A 164 5.57 1.18 5.95
C ILE A 164 6.45 1.06 7.17
N GLN A 165 5.92 0.40 8.21
CA GLN A 165 6.72 -0.17 9.29
C GLN A 165 7.02 -1.63 8.95
N PRO A 166 8.25 -1.97 8.54
CA PRO A 166 8.60 -3.35 8.21
C PRO A 166 8.53 -4.24 9.44
N HIS A 167 8.17 -5.51 9.25
CA HIS A 167 8.17 -6.48 10.32
C HIS A 167 9.59 -6.92 10.68
N THR A 168 9.84 -7.14 11.97
CA THR A 168 11.12 -7.68 12.48
C THR A 168 11.06 -9.20 12.53
N GLU A 169 12.05 -9.86 11.93
CA GLU A 169 12.14 -11.32 11.92
C GLU A 169 12.28 -11.91 13.32
N LEU A 170 11.80 -13.14 13.50
CA LEU A 170 12.13 -13.90 14.70
C LEU A 170 13.63 -14.19 14.73
N SER A 171 14.21 -14.25 15.92
CA SER A 171 15.57 -14.80 16.07
C SER A 171 15.60 -16.25 15.54
N PRO A 172 16.75 -16.75 15.07
CA PRO A 172 16.87 -18.13 14.60
C PRO A 172 16.41 -19.16 15.65
N ILE A 173 16.68 -18.87 16.93
CA ILE A 173 16.28 -19.72 18.07
C ILE A 173 14.76 -19.80 18.19
N ASP A 174 14.06 -18.67 18.11
CA ASP A 174 12.59 -18.64 18.22
C ASP A 174 11.92 -19.13 16.94
N ALA A 175 12.51 -18.89 15.77
CA ALA A 175 11.98 -19.34 14.49
C ALA A 175 11.80 -20.87 14.45
N VAL A 176 12.79 -21.62 14.95
CA VAL A 176 12.74 -23.10 15.01
C VAL A 176 11.60 -23.59 15.92
N LYS A 177 11.31 -22.88 17.02
CA LYS A 177 10.23 -23.25 17.95
C LYS A 177 8.83 -23.16 17.34
N THR A 178 8.63 -22.34 16.31
CA THR A 178 7.30 -22.14 15.72
C THR A 178 6.79 -23.34 14.94
N HIS A 179 7.68 -24.25 14.51
CA HIS A 179 7.39 -25.34 13.57
C HIS A 179 6.71 -24.88 12.25
N LEU A 180 6.64 -23.58 11.95
CA LEU A 180 6.09 -23.08 10.69
C LEU A 180 6.97 -23.45 9.47
N PRO A 181 8.32 -23.45 9.57
CA PRO A 181 9.17 -23.85 8.44
C PRO A 181 8.94 -25.28 7.96
N THR A 182 8.45 -26.19 8.81
CA THR A 182 8.16 -27.58 8.41
C THR A 182 6.90 -27.70 7.57
N HIS A 183 6.08 -26.65 7.50
CA HIS A 183 4.81 -26.64 6.77
C HIS A 183 4.79 -25.65 5.60
N LEU A 184 5.78 -25.76 4.70
CA LEU A 184 5.97 -24.89 3.53
C LEU A 184 4.71 -24.70 2.66
N ARG A 185 3.80 -25.67 2.62
CA ARG A 185 2.56 -25.61 1.84
C ARG A 185 1.61 -24.48 2.25
N PHE A 186 1.68 -24.02 3.51
CA PHE A 186 0.82 -22.92 3.99
C PHE A 186 1.41 -21.53 3.71
N ARG A 187 2.69 -21.43 3.29
CA ARG A 187 3.40 -20.15 3.11
C ARG A 187 3.26 -19.24 4.33
N SER A 188 3.31 -19.83 5.51
CA SER A 188 3.19 -19.12 6.77
C SER A 188 4.56 -18.80 7.34
N PHE A 189 4.71 -17.61 7.90
CA PHE A 189 5.93 -17.19 8.59
C PHE A 189 5.57 -16.39 9.84
N ALA A 190 6.52 -16.27 10.76
CA ALA A 190 6.32 -15.52 12.00
C ALA A 190 7.30 -14.35 12.12
N ARG A 191 6.83 -13.26 12.74
CA ARG A 191 7.59 -12.03 13.02
C ARG A 191 7.25 -11.53 14.41
N TYR A 192 8.16 -10.84 15.09
CA TYR A 192 7.85 -10.24 16.39
C TYR A 192 6.77 -9.16 16.24
N THR A 193 5.81 -9.13 17.17
CA THR A 193 4.74 -8.12 17.18
C THR A 193 5.28 -6.78 17.71
N ASN A 194 5.98 -6.84 18.84
CA ASN A 194 6.61 -5.70 19.51
C ASN A 194 8.09 -6.02 19.73
N PRO A 195 8.91 -5.94 18.67
CA PRO A 195 10.32 -6.27 18.76
C PRO A 195 11.07 -5.24 19.63
N GLN A 196 12.14 -5.68 20.29
CA GLN A 196 13.07 -4.77 20.98
C GLN A 196 13.74 -3.79 20.01
N TYR A 197 14.02 -4.26 18.79
CA TYR A 197 14.53 -3.46 17.69
C TYR A 197 13.46 -3.25 16.63
N VAL A 198 13.02 -2.01 16.47
CA VAL A 198 12.08 -1.60 15.44
C VAL A 198 12.87 -1.24 14.18
N ARG A 199 12.59 -1.93 13.07
CA ARG A 199 13.23 -1.62 11.79
C ARG A 199 12.88 -0.18 11.36
N PRO A 200 13.79 0.53 10.66
CA PRO A 200 13.48 1.84 10.10
C PRO A 200 12.24 1.80 9.21
N ARG A 201 11.46 2.89 9.22
CA ARG A 201 10.32 3.07 8.31
C ARG A 201 10.83 3.15 6.87
N LEU A 202 9.96 2.79 5.93
CA LEU A 202 10.26 2.77 4.49
C LEU A 202 9.13 3.42 3.72
N VAL A 203 9.45 4.20 2.68
CA VAL A 203 8.48 4.67 1.70
C VAL A 203 8.31 3.63 0.59
N VAL A 204 7.05 3.34 0.23
CA VAL A 204 6.72 2.60 -0.98
C VAL A 204 5.61 3.30 -1.74
N GLU A 205 5.63 3.21 -3.07
CA GLU A 205 4.51 3.60 -3.92
C GLU A 205 3.56 2.43 -4.19
N LEU A 206 2.38 2.73 -4.75
CA LEU A 206 1.37 1.72 -5.09
C LEU A 206 1.95 0.58 -5.94
N ARG A 207 2.84 0.88 -6.88
CA ARG A 207 3.49 -0.11 -7.76
C ARG A 207 4.34 -1.15 -7.02
N HIS A 208 4.79 -0.82 -5.80
CA HIS A 208 5.58 -1.71 -4.98
C HIS A 208 4.72 -2.65 -4.13
N ILE A 209 3.42 -2.37 -3.97
CA ILE A 209 2.53 -3.15 -3.12
C ILE A 209 1.99 -4.36 -3.89
N ILE A 210 2.24 -5.55 -3.35
CA ILE A 210 1.90 -6.82 -4.01
C ILE A 210 0.51 -7.27 -3.57
N ALA A 211 0.30 -7.49 -2.26
CA ALA A 211 -0.95 -8.00 -1.73
C ALA A 211 -1.15 -7.67 -0.23
N HIS A 212 -2.37 -7.91 0.27
CA HIS A 212 -2.59 -8.02 1.71
C HIS A 212 -2.04 -9.33 2.25
N VAL A 213 -1.56 -9.28 3.49
CA VAL A 213 -1.06 -10.44 4.21
C VAL A 213 -1.93 -10.65 5.46
N PRO A 214 -2.82 -11.65 5.46
CA PRO A 214 -3.55 -12.03 6.65
C PRO A 214 -2.58 -12.43 7.76
N PHE A 215 -2.94 -12.06 8.99
CA PHE A 215 -2.10 -12.32 10.14
C PHE A 215 -2.92 -12.71 11.37
N HIS A 216 -2.24 -13.33 12.33
CA HIS A 216 -2.83 -13.77 13.58
C HIS A 216 -1.83 -13.62 14.73
N TRP A 217 -2.26 -12.94 15.79
CA TRP A 217 -1.40 -12.67 16.95
C TRP A 217 -1.22 -13.89 17.84
N ARG A 218 -0.02 -14.01 18.41
CA ARG A 218 0.33 -15.01 19.43
C ARG A 218 0.90 -14.31 20.66
N PRO A 219 0.32 -14.55 21.84
CA PRO A 219 0.86 -14.00 23.07
C PRO A 219 2.23 -14.60 23.38
N LYS A 220 2.99 -13.89 24.22
CA LYS A 220 4.21 -14.42 24.83
C LYS A 220 3.95 -15.79 25.49
N GLY A 221 4.95 -16.66 25.46
CA GLY A 221 4.89 -18.03 25.95
C GLY A 221 4.41 -19.06 24.91
N THR A 222 3.80 -18.63 23.81
CA THR A 222 3.40 -19.57 22.74
C THR A 222 4.63 -20.25 22.15
N TYR A 223 4.64 -21.59 22.09
CA TYR A 223 5.78 -22.41 21.70
C TYR A 223 7.07 -22.17 22.52
N GLY A 224 6.97 -21.63 23.73
CA GLY A 224 8.15 -21.28 24.54
C GLY A 224 8.94 -20.07 24.01
N ILE A 225 8.31 -19.20 23.21
CA ILE A 225 8.87 -17.92 22.76
C ILE A 225 8.52 -16.84 23.79
N THR A 226 9.51 -16.12 24.31
CA THR A 226 9.34 -15.17 25.41
C THR A 226 8.67 -13.85 25.01
N GLN A 227 8.67 -13.53 23.71
CA GLN A 227 8.07 -12.32 23.15
C GLN A 227 6.77 -12.64 22.40
N ALA A 228 5.87 -11.66 22.33
CA ALA A 228 4.70 -11.76 21.47
C ALA A 228 5.12 -11.74 20.00
N PHE A 229 4.48 -12.58 19.18
CA PHE A 229 4.75 -12.67 17.76
C PHE A 229 3.48 -12.81 16.96
N THR A 230 3.57 -12.55 15.67
CA THR A 230 2.45 -12.62 14.74
C THR A 230 2.78 -13.65 13.68
N ILE A 231 1.82 -14.52 13.38
CA ILE A 231 1.89 -15.46 12.26
C ILE A 231 1.21 -14.81 11.06
N PHE A 232 1.90 -14.81 9.93
CA PHE A 232 1.45 -14.27 8.65
C PHE A 232 1.22 -15.41 7.67
N VAL A 233 0.31 -15.23 6.72
CA VAL A 233 0.02 -16.22 5.67
C VAL A 233 0.10 -15.58 4.31
N ASP A 234 1.15 -15.91 3.56
CA ASP A 234 1.45 -15.37 2.23
C ASP A 234 0.88 -16.24 1.11
N SER A 235 -0.43 -16.52 1.19
CA SER A 235 -1.13 -17.38 0.23
C SER A 235 -2.01 -16.61 -0.77
N LEU A 236 -2.18 -15.30 -0.58
CA LEU A 236 -3.07 -14.46 -1.37
C LEU A 236 -2.46 -13.91 -2.68
N GLU A 237 -1.22 -14.30 -2.98
CA GLU A 237 -0.46 -13.84 -4.14
C GLU A 237 -0.67 -14.64 -5.42
N LYS A 238 -1.49 -15.71 -5.42
CA LYS A 238 -1.65 -16.61 -6.59
C LYS A 238 -1.74 -15.83 -7.94
N GLY A 239 -0.66 -15.88 -8.72
CA GLY A 239 -0.53 -15.36 -10.09
C GLY A 239 -0.24 -13.86 -10.22
N ARG A 240 0.57 -13.24 -9.35
CA ARG A 240 0.80 -11.77 -9.36
C ARG A 240 2.28 -11.36 -9.25
N ASP A 241 3.15 -12.07 -9.96
CA ASP A 241 4.56 -11.69 -10.13
C ASP A 241 4.74 -10.56 -11.16
#